data_AF-A0A1G7IUA0-F1
#
_entry.id   AF-A0A1G7IUA0-F1
#
_cell.length_a   1.000
_cell.length_b   1.000
_cell.length_c   1.000
_cell.angle_alpha   90.00
_cell.angle_beta   90.00
_cell.angle_gamma   90.00
#
_symmetry.space_group_name_H-M   'P 1'
#
loop_
_entity.id
_entity.type
_entity.pdbx_description
1 polymer ?
#
loop_
_entity_poly.entity_id
_entity_poly.type
_entity_poly.pdbx_seq_one_letter_code
_entity_poly.pdbx_strand_id
1 'polypeptide(L)'
;MPVIECDVAEARERLAEAGVDVQEGNTEHECWRATHGGATAVAYDDKVVVQGESPEAIEALLQDGGGRAHVYFDGACRGNPGPAAVGWVVVTDDGIVTEGGERIGRATNNQAEYEALTKALEVARDFGFDTVEVRGDSELIVKQVRGEYDANDPQLREHRVTVRELLARFDDWTLTHVPREINERADELANDALDDD
;
A
#
# COMPACT_ATOMS: atom_id res chain seq x y z
N MET A 1 9.48 19.46 11.19
CA MET A 1 8.32 20.28 10.81
C MET A 1 8.12 20.10 9.33
N PRO A 2 7.31 19.11 8.95
CA PRO A 2 6.94 18.85 7.57
C PRO A 2 6.12 20.01 7.00
N VAL A 3 6.28 20.21 5.70
CA VAL A 3 5.47 21.13 4.89
C VAL A 3 4.90 20.30 3.75
N ILE A 4 3.58 20.23 3.68
CA ILE A 4 2.84 19.48 2.68
C ILE A 4 2.27 20.51 1.71
N GLU A 5 2.73 20.51 0.47
CA GLU A 5 2.12 21.31 -0.59
C GLU A 5 0.88 20.56 -1.09
N CYS A 6 -0.31 21.11 -0.87
CA CYS A 6 -1.58 20.47 -1.23
C CYS A 6 -2.71 21.48 -1.39
N ASP A 7 -3.84 21.06 -1.99
CA ASP A 7 -5.07 21.84 -1.94
C ASP A 7 -5.60 21.87 -0.50
N VAL A 8 -5.63 23.06 0.07
CA VAL A 8 -5.93 23.29 1.47
C VAL A 8 -7.41 23.07 1.80
N ALA A 9 -8.31 23.20 0.82
CA ALA A 9 -9.72 22.89 1.02
C ALA A 9 -9.94 21.38 1.05
N GLU A 10 -9.32 20.63 0.15
CA GLU A 10 -9.38 19.15 0.13
C GLU A 10 -8.75 18.55 1.38
N ALA A 11 -7.59 19.06 1.80
CA ALA A 11 -6.92 18.68 3.03
C ALA A 11 -7.82 18.83 4.28
N ARG A 12 -8.61 19.90 4.34
CA ARG A 12 -9.59 20.11 5.41
C ARG A 12 -10.71 19.08 5.39
N GLU A 13 -11.25 18.76 4.22
CA GLU A 13 -12.32 17.78 4.07
C GLU A 13 -11.85 16.40 4.51
N ARG A 14 -10.65 15.98 4.08
CA ARG A 14 -10.05 14.69 4.47
C ARG A 14 -9.86 14.55 5.98
N LEU A 15 -9.35 15.60 6.63
CA LEU A 15 -9.22 15.59 8.09
C LEU A 15 -10.58 15.47 8.77
N ALA A 16 -11.61 16.18 8.28
CA ALA A 16 -12.95 16.08 8.82
C ALA A 16 -13.58 14.69 8.62
N GLU A 17 -13.38 14.07 7.45
CA GLU A 17 -13.81 12.70 7.15
C GLU A 17 -13.12 11.66 8.04
N ALA A 18 -11.85 11.88 8.34
CA ALA A 18 -11.08 11.08 9.31
C ALA A 18 -11.49 11.33 10.79
N GLY A 19 -12.48 12.20 11.03
CA GLY A 19 -12.98 12.52 12.37
C GLY A 19 -12.08 13.45 13.18
N VAL A 20 -11.14 14.14 12.52
CA VAL A 20 -10.30 15.16 13.15
C VAL A 20 -11.08 16.48 13.27
N ASP A 21 -11.04 17.11 14.44
CA ASP A 21 -11.63 18.43 14.65
C ASP A 21 -10.79 19.50 13.93
N VAL A 22 -11.36 20.09 12.88
CA VAL A 22 -10.74 21.18 12.10
C VAL A 22 -11.38 22.51 12.46
N GLN A 23 -10.56 23.45 12.93
CA GLN A 23 -10.94 24.77 13.42
C GLN A 23 -10.50 25.86 12.45
N GLU A 24 -11.08 27.06 12.56
CA GLU A 24 -10.61 28.23 11.81
C GLU A 24 -9.17 28.61 12.21
N GLY A 25 -8.47 29.28 11.29
CA GLY A 25 -7.14 29.82 11.55
C GLY A 25 -7.16 30.87 12.66
N ASN A 26 -6.03 31.02 13.36
CA ASN A 26 -5.89 32.06 14.39
C ASN A 26 -5.55 33.43 13.80
N THR A 27 -5.09 33.48 12.55
CA THR A 27 -4.65 34.70 11.86
C THR A 27 -5.26 34.78 10.46
N GLU A 28 -5.21 35.96 9.85
CA GLU A 28 -5.71 36.17 8.48
C GLU A 28 -4.96 35.37 7.40
N HIS A 29 -3.76 34.87 7.74
CA HIS A 29 -2.92 34.06 6.86
C HIS A 29 -3.15 32.56 7.06
N GLU A 30 -3.90 32.16 8.08
CA GLU A 30 -4.19 30.76 8.38
C GLU A 30 -5.60 30.42 7.88
N CYS A 31 -5.70 29.47 6.95
CA CYS A 31 -6.99 29.02 6.43
C CYS A 31 -7.75 28.18 7.47
N TRP A 32 -7.05 27.27 8.14
CA TRP A 32 -7.58 26.40 9.20
C TRP A 32 -6.46 25.77 10.03
N ARG A 33 -6.83 25.16 11.15
CA ARG A 33 -5.95 24.39 12.02
C ARG A 33 -6.61 23.09 12.47
N ALA A 34 -5.83 22.04 12.64
CA ALA A 34 -6.33 20.75 13.13
C ALA A 34 -5.33 20.10 14.09
N THR A 35 -5.79 19.34 15.06
CA THR A 35 -4.92 18.62 16.00
C THR A 35 -5.26 17.13 16.01
N HIS A 36 -4.24 16.29 15.82
CA HIS A 36 -4.38 14.84 15.86
C HIS A 36 -3.05 14.21 16.33
N GLY A 37 -3.13 13.18 17.17
CA GLY A 37 -1.93 12.43 17.60
C GLY A 37 -0.85 13.23 18.33
N GLY A 38 -1.18 14.38 18.94
CA GLY A 38 -0.18 15.29 19.55
C GLY A 38 0.56 16.17 18.53
N ALA A 39 0.15 16.14 17.26
CA ALA A 39 0.56 17.07 16.23
C ALA A 39 -0.56 18.07 15.90
N THR A 40 -0.16 19.21 15.33
CA THR A 40 -1.01 20.29 14.85
C THR A 40 -0.66 20.60 13.40
N ALA A 41 -1.64 20.53 12.53
CA ALA A 41 -1.58 21.09 11.18
C ALA A 41 -2.07 22.53 11.19
N VAL A 42 -1.35 23.41 10.47
CA VAL A 42 -1.75 24.79 10.19
C VAL A 42 -1.68 24.99 8.69
N ALA A 43 -2.81 25.35 8.09
CA ALA A 43 -2.90 25.53 6.66
C ALA A 43 -2.80 26.99 6.25
N TYR A 44 -2.07 27.23 5.17
CA TYR A 44 -1.90 28.50 4.46
C TYR A 44 -2.44 28.32 3.03
N ASP A 45 -2.46 29.38 2.21
CA ASP A 45 -3.08 29.36 0.88
C ASP A 45 -2.71 28.15 -0.01
N ASP A 46 -1.49 27.65 0.07
CA ASP A 46 -0.93 26.62 -0.83
C ASP A 46 -0.30 25.41 -0.12
N LYS A 47 -0.38 25.35 1.21
CA LYS A 47 0.34 24.33 1.99
C LYS A 47 -0.19 24.13 3.40
N VAL A 48 0.11 22.96 3.96
CA VAL A 48 -0.10 22.63 5.37
C VAL A 48 1.25 22.43 6.06
N VAL A 49 1.47 23.16 7.15
CA VAL A 49 2.64 22.99 8.01
C VAL A 49 2.24 22.16 9.22
N VAL A 50 2.91 21.02 9.43
CA VAL A 50 2.64 20.12 10.55
C VAL A 50 3.72 20.29 11.63
N GLN A 51 3.31 20.39 12.88
CA GLN A 51 4.21 20.55 14.03
C GLN A 51 3.73 19.68 15.20
N GLY A 52 4.63 19.28 16.09
CA GLY A 52 4.28 18.56 17.31
C GLY A 52 4.97 17.21 17.42
N GLU A 53 4.43 16.35 18.28
CA GLU A 53 5.09 15.11 18.70
C GLU A 53 5.03 14.00 17.65
N SER A 54 3.94 13.92 16.87
CA SER A 54 3.70 12.85 15.87
C SER A 54 3.17 13.41 14.53
N PRO A 55 3.98 14.16 13.76
CA PRO A 55 3.55 14.75 12.49
C PRO A 55 3.04 13.72 11.46
N GLU A 56 3.61 12.52 11.46
CA GLU A 56 3.24 11.39 10.59
C GLU A 56 1.76 11.00 10.69
N ALA A 57 1.13 11.20 11.85
CA ALA A 57 -0.29 10.89 12.05
C ALA A 57 -1.22 11.85 11.30
N ILE A 58 -0.78 13.09 11.05
CA ILE A 58 -1.51 14.06 10.24
C ILE A 58 -1.11 13.93 8.77
N GLU A 59 0.17 13.70 8.48
CA GLU A 59 0.63 13.46 7.11
C GLU A 59 -0.14 12.31 6.46
N ALA A 60 -0.32 11.19 7.16
CA ALA A 60 -1.07 10.04 6.63
C ALA A 60 -2.54 10.37 6.29
N LEU A 61 -3.15 11.35 6.96
CA LEU A 61 -4.53 11.79 6.69
C LEU A 61 -4.62 12.85 5.60
N LEU A 62 -3.53 13.57 5.36
CA LEU A 62 -3.43 14.65 4.39
C LEU A 62 -2.80 14.23 3.07
N GLN A 63 -2.07 13.12 3.07
CA GLN A 63 -1.75 12.39 1.86
C GLN A 63 -3.06 12.11 1.11
N ASP A 64 -3.04 12.34 -0.20
CA ASP A 64 -4.25 12.32 -1.02
C ASP A 64 -5.09 11.07 -0.77
N GLY A 65 -6.27 11.28 -0.17
CA GLY A 65 -7.36 10.33 -0.20
C GLY A 65 -7.71 10.07 -1.66
N GLY A 66 -7.36 8.87 -2.10
CA GLY A 66 -7.50 8.41 -3.48
C GLY A 66 -6.26 8.56 -4.35
N GLY A 67 -5.08 8.32 -3.79
CA GLY A 67 -3.85 8.26 -4.55
C GLY A 67 -3.76 7.01 -5.42
N ARG A 68 -3.01 7.13 -6.53
CA ARG A 68 -2.54 5.99 -7.30
C ARG A 68 -1.22 5.49 -6.71
N ALA A 69 -1.12 4.19 -6.50
CA ALA A 69 0.14 3.54 -6.14
C ALA A 69 0.56 2.49 -7.16
N HIS A 70 1.86 2.35 -7.37
CA HIS A 70 2.47 1.16 -7.95
C HIS A 70 2.77 0.17 -6.82
N VAL A 71 2.24 -1.04 -6.95
CA VAL A 71 2.35 -2.08 -5.91
C VAL A 71 3.12 -3.26 -6.49
N TYR A 72 4.23 -3.61 -5.87
CA TYR A 72 5.05 -4.77 -6.22
C TYR A 72 4.87 -5.85 -5.17
N PHE A 73 4.84 -7.11 -5.59
CA PHE A 73 4.74 -8.25 -4.70
C PHE A 73 5.64 -9.38 -5.21
N ASP A 74 6.17 -10.18 -4.28
CA ASP A 74 6.93 -11.39 -4.60
C ASP A 74 6.80 -12.42 -3.46
N GLY A 75 6.68 -13.70 -3.83
CA GLY A 75 6.60 -14.82 -2.90
C GLY A 75 7.84 -15.71 -2.93
N ALA A 76 8.50 -15.89 -1.79
CA ALA A 76 9.66 -16.76 -1.66
C ALA A 76 9.33 -18.06 -0.93
N CYS A 77 9.94 -19.19 -1.35
CA CYS A 77 9.69 -20.51 -0.78
C CYS A 77 10.91 -21.44 -0.90
N ARG A 78 11.32 -22.08 0.22
CA ARG A 78 12.45 -23.03 0.29
C ARG A 78 11.98 -24.47 0.35
N GLY A 79 11.97 -25.13 -0.81
CA GLY A 79 11.40 -26.47 -0.99
C GLY A 79 9.88 -26.35 -1.19
N ASN A 80 9.32 -27.02 -2.19
CA ASN A 80 7.96 -26.77 -2.67
C ASN A 80 7.02 -27.94 -2.32
N PRO A 81 6.36 -27.98 -1.14
CA PRO A 81 6.23 -26.94 -0.12
C PRO A 81 7.30 -26.95 0.98
N GLY A 82 7.47 -25.81 1.65
CA GLY A 82 8.57 -25.55 2.59
C GLY A 82 8.48 -24.15 3.21
N PRO A 83 9.45 -23.72 4.05
CA PRO A 83 9.47 -22.39 4.64
C PRO A 83 9.26 -21.32 3.57
N ALA A 84 8.34 -20.39 3.81
CA ALA A 84 7.95 -19.38 2.85
C ALA A 84 7.81 -18.00 3.49
N ALA A 85 7.95 -16.97 2.66
CA ALA A 85 7.78 -15.58 3.01
C ALA A 85 7.22 -14.80 1.83
N VAL A 86 6.84 -13.56 2.11
CA VAL A 86 6.31 -12.61 1.13
C VAL A 86 7.10 -11.31 1.23
N GLY A 87 7.21 -10.60 0.11
CA GLY A 87 7.79 -9.26 0.02
C GLY A 87 6.87 -8.35 -0.75
N TRP A 88 6.83 -7.07 -0.37
CA TRP A 88 6.00 -6.06 -1.03
C TRP A 88 6.67 -4.68 -1.03
N VAL A 89 6.33 -3.88 -2.02
CA VAL A 89 6.74 -2.46 -2.14
C VAL A 89 5.57 -1.65 -2.67
N VAL A 90 5.27 -0.52 -2.02
CA VAL A 90 4.25 0.44 -2.43
C VAL A 90 4.92 1.76 -2.74
N VAL A 91 4.72 2.26 -3.96
CA VAL A 91 5.44 3.39 -4.53
C VAL A 91 4.46 4.40 -5.13
N THR A 92 4.69 5.68 -4.89
CA THR A 92 4.03 6.82 -5.56
C THR A 92 5.05 7.60 -6.39
N ASP A 93 4.61 8.67 -7.05
CA ASP A 93 5.52 9.58 -7.78
C ASP A 93 6.57 10.23 -6.87
N ASP A 94 6.30 10.33 -5.57
CA ASP A 94 7.21 10.87 -4.55
C ASP A 94 8.22 9.83 -4.02
N GLY A 95 8.07 8.56 -4.39
CA GLY A 95 8.96 7.47 -4.01
C GLY A 95 8.28 6.34 -3.25
N ILE A 96 9.08 5.58 -2.49
CA ILE A 96 8.59 4.43 -1.72
C ILE A 96 7.81 4.95 -0.50
N VAL A 97 6.53 4.59 -0.43
CA VAL A 97 5.65 4.90 0.70
C VAL A 97 5.83 3.88 1.82
N THR A 98 5.88 2.59 1.44
CA THR A 98 6.14 1.51 2.37
C THR A 98 6.70 0.29 1.63
N GLU A 99 7.47 -0.52 2.33
CA GLU A 99 7.99 -1.80 1.86
C GLU A 99 8.18 -2.73 3.05
N GLY A 100 8.17 -4.03 2.81
CA GLY A 100 8.39 -5.00 3.87
C GLY A 100 8.42 -6.44 3.36
N GLY A 101 8.84 -7.32 4.25
CA GLY A 101 8.74 -8.75 4.06
C GLY A 101 8.44 -9.47 5.37
N GLU A 102 7.69 -10.56 5.31
CA GLU A 102 7.34 -11.36 6.49
C GLU A 102 7.26 -12.86 6.17
N ARG A 103 7.61 -13.70 7.14
CA ARG A 103 7.45 -15.16 7.02
C ARG A 103 5.97 -15.54 7.12
N ILE A 104 5.55 -16.44 6.24
CA ILE A 104 4.17 -16.96 6.19
C ILE A 104 4.09 -18.44 6.61
N GLY A 105 5.15 -18.97 7.23
CA GLY A 105 5.22 -20.35 7.67
C GLY A 105 5.61 -21.28 6.53
N ARG A 106 4.77 -22.27 6.18
CA ARG A 106 5.06 -23.23 5.10
C ARG A 106 4.04 -23.11 3.98
N ALA A 107 4.53 -22.89 2.77
CA ALA A 107 3.71 -22.77 1.57
C ALA A 107 4.42 -23.44 0.39
N THR A 108 3.69 -23.65 -0.71
CA THR A 108 4.28 -23.83 -2.05
C THR A 108 4.72 -22.48 -2.61
N ASN A 109 5.53 -22.47 -3.67
CA ASN A 109 5.91 -21.22 -4.34
C ASN A 109 4.66 -20.46 -4.83
N ASN A 110 3.74 -21.12 -5.54
CA ASN A 110 2.50 -20.46 -6.01
C ASN A 110 1.63 -19.91 -4.88
N GLN A 111 1.59 -20.58 -3.73
CA GLN A 111 0.87 -20.06 -2.56
C GLN A 111 1.56 -18.83 -1.98
N ALA A 112 2.89 -18.84 -1.87
CA ALA A 112 3.65 -17.67 -1.42
C ALA A 112 3.41 -16.45 -2.31
N GLU A 113 3.34 -16.64 -3.64
CA GLU A 113 3.03 -15.55 -4.58
C GLU A 113 1.62 -14.98 -4.38
N TYR A 114 0.62 -15.84 -4.15
CA TYR A 114 -0.75 -15.40 -3.88
C TYR A 114 -0.86 -14.66 -2.54
N GLU A 115 -0.18 -15.15 -1.51
CA GLU A 115 -0.12 -14.52 -0.19
C GLU A 115 0.59 -13.17 -0.29
N ALA A 116 1.66 -13.06 -1.08
CA ALA A 116 2.36 -11.80 -1.32
C ALA A 116 1.46 -10.77 -2.00
N LEU A 117 0.72 -11.18 -3.03
CA LEU A 117 -0.26 -10.32 -3.69
C LEU A 117 -1.36 -9.89 -2.72
N THR A 118 -1.88 -10.81 -1.90
CA THR A 118 -2.90 -10.51 -0.89
C THR A 118 -2.39 -9.46 0.10
N LYS A 119 -1.21 -9.70 0.67
CA LYS A 119 -0.57 -8.79 1.63
C LYS A 119 -0.31 -7.41 1.03
N ALA A 120 0.22 -7.35 -0.19
CA ALA A 120 0.52 -6.09 -0.86
C ALA A 120 -0.75 -5.25 -1.11
N LEU A 121 -1.87 -5.90 -1.45
CA LEU A 121 -3.17 -5.23 -1.61
C LEU A 121 -3.75 -4.74 -0.28
N GLU A 122 -3.64 -5.53 0.78
CA GLU A 122 -4.05 -5.12 2.13
C GLU A 122 -3.25 -3.90 2.59
N VAL A 123 -1.92 -3.94 2.44
CA VAL A 123 -1.05 -2.81 2.77
C VAL A 123 -1.42 -1.57 1.95
N ALA A 124 -1.61 -1.70 0.63
CA ALA A 124 -2.03 -0.56 -0.19
C ALA A 124 -3.36 0.06 0.30
N ARG A 125 -4.29 -0.77 0.78
CA ARG A 125 -5.55 -0.29 1.38
C ARG A 125 -5.38 0.37 2.73
N ASP A 126 -4.54 -0.18 3.59
CA ASP A 126 -4.26 0.39 4.91
C ASP A 126 -3.61 1.78 4.80
N PHE A 127 -2.88 2.04 3.71
CA PHE A 127 -2.33 3.36 3.36
C PHE A 127 -3.30 4.26 2.59
N GLY A 128 -4.57 3.85 2.40
CA GLY A 128 -5.61 4.70 1.85
C GLY A 128 -5.63 4.83 0.32
N PHE A 129 -4.86 4.01 -0.42
CA PHE A 129 -4.88 4.04 -1.88
C PHE A 129 -6.20 3.46 -2.43
N ASP A 130 -6.82 4.16 -3.37
CA ASP A 130 -8.02 3.70 -4.09
C ASP A 130 -7.73 3.18 -5.49
N THR A 131 -6.55 3.49 -6.03
CA THR A 131 -6.13 3.12 -7.37
C THR A 131 -4.78 2.42 -7.30
N VAL A 132 -4.68 1.21 -7.84
CA VAL A 132 -3.42 0.43 -7.79
C VAL A 132 -2.99 -0.13 -9.14
N GLU A 133 -1.72 0.09 -9.48
CA GLU A 133 -1.04 -0.62 -10.56
C GLU A 133 -0.16 -1.72 -9.97
N VAL A 134 -0.72 -2.93 -9.94
CA VAL A 134 -0.07 -4.08 -9.30
C VAL A 134 0.85 -4.80 -10.30
N ARG A 135 2.07 -5.12 -9.86
CA ARG A 135 3.13 -5.72 -10.64
C ARG A 135 3.76 -6.89 -9.88
N GLY A 136 4.03 -7.97 -10.59
CA GLY A 136 4.75 -9.12 -10.07
C GLY A 136 5.37 -9.93 -11.22
N ASP A 137 6.35 -10.77 -10.92
CA ASP A 137 7.06 -11.56 -11.94
C ASP A 137 6.42 -12.94 -12.22
N SER A 138 5.44 -13.35 -11.41
CA SER A 138 4.73 -14.61 -11.59
C SER A 138 3.61 -14.51 -12.63
N GLU A 139 3.95 -14.83 -13.89
CA GLU A 139 2.99 -14.80 -15.02
C GLU A 139 1.76 -15.70 -14.77
N LEU A 140 1.95 -16.84 -14.08
CA LEU A 140 0.86 -17.76 -13.73
C LEU A 140 -0.20 -17.06 -12.87
N ILE A 141 0.24 -16.38 -11.80
CA ILE A 141 -0.64 -15.73 -10.83
C ILE A 141 -1.37 -14.58 -11.49
N VAL A 142 -0.65 -13.74 -12.24
CA VAL A 142 -1.22 -12.64 -13.03
C VAL A 142 -2.33 -13.16 -13.96
N LYS A 143 -2.06 -14.21 -14.75
CA LYS A 143 -3.04 -14.78 -15.68
C LYS A 143 -4.23 -15.42 -14.98
N GLN A 144 -4.02 -16.10 -13.84
CA GLN A 144 -5.12 -16.70 -13.08
C GLN A 144 -6.02 -15.63 -12.46
N VAL A 145 -5.46 -14.60 -11.83
CA VAL A 145 -6.23 -13.50 -11.24
C VAL A 145 -7.01 -12.75 -12.32
N ARG A 146 -6.42 -12.50 -13.50
CA ARG A 146 -7.11 -11.93 -14.66
C ARG A 146 -8.15 -12.85 -15.29
N GLY A 147 -8.12 -14.14 -14.96
CA GLY A 147 -9.05 -15.16 -15.45
C GLY A 147 -8.76 -15.63 -16.87
N GLU A 148 -7.52 -15.41 -17.32
CA GLU A 148 -7.01 -15.96 -18.56
C GLU A 148 -6.71 -17.45 -18.40
N TYR A 149 -6.24 -17.86 -17.21
CA TYR A 149 -6.00 -19.25 -16.83
C TYR A 149 -6.88 -19.68 -15.65
N ASP A 150 -7.22 -20.97 -15.63
CA ASP A 150 -7.89 -21.59 -14.49
C ASP A 150 -6.89 -21.95 -13.38
N ALA A 151 -7.25 -21.64 -12.14
CA ALA A 151 -6.63 -22.25 -10.96
C ALA A 151 -7.33 -23.59 -10.73
N ASN A 152 -6.69 -24.72 -11.06
CA ASN A 152 -7.31 -26.05 -10.89
C ASN A 152 -7.19 -26.58 -9.45
N ASP A 153 -6.15 -26.15 -8.74
CA ASP A 153 -5.96 -26.47 -7.33
C ASP A 153 -7.00 -25.73 -6.46
N PRO A 154 -7.74 -26.43 -5.58
CA PRO A 154 -8.74 -25.80 -4.71
C PRO A 154 -8.21 -24.66 -3.84
N GLN A 155 -7.00 -24.76 -3.29
CA GLN A 155 -6.42 -23.71 -2.45
C GLN A 155 -6.06 -22.49 -3.30
N LEU A 156 -5.50 -22.69 -4.49
CA LEU A 156 -5.25 -21.58 -5.42
C LEU A 156 -6.55 -20.90 -5.89
N ARG A 157 -7.67 -21.63 -5.97
CA ARG A 157 -8.99 -21.03 -6.23
C ARG A 157 -9.43 -20.13 -5.09
N GLU A 158 -9.24 -20.56 -3.84
CA GLU A 158 -9.56 -19.76 -2.66
C GLU A 158 -8.74 -18.47 -2.64
N HIS A 159 -7.42 -18.55 -2.82
CA HIS A 159 -6.58 -17.36 -2.90
C HIS A 159 -7.01 -16.41 -4.03
N ARG A 160 -7.34 -16.94 -5.21
CA ARG A 160 -7.84 -16.13 -6.32
C ARG A 160 -9.13 -15.41 -5.98
N VAL A 161 -10.05 -16.05 -5.25
CA VAL A 161 -11.28 -15.41 -4.78
C VAL A 161 -10.94 -14.26 -3.83
N THR A 162 -10.12 -14.51 -2.81
CA THR A 162 -9.68 -13.48 -1.85
C THR A 162 -9.03 -12.28 -2.54
N VAL A 163 -8.07 -12.50 -3.44
CA VAL A 163 -7.41 -11.43 -4.20
C VAL A 163 -8.43 -10.63 -5.03
N ARG A 164 -9.37 -11.29 -5.70
CA ARG A 164 -10.40 -10.59 -6.48
C ARG A 164 -11.35 -9.79 -5.60
N GLU A 165 -11.69 -10.28 -4.41
CA GLU A 165 -12.48 -9.55 -3.43
C GLU A 165 -11.75 -8.32 -2.90
N LEU A 166 -10.43 -8.38 -2.73
CA LEU A 166 -9.60 -7.23 -2.36
C LEU A 166 -9.51 -6.21 -3.51
N LEU A 167 -9.19 -6.67 -4.71
CA LEU A 167 -9.13 -5.83 -5.92
C LEU A 167 -10.46 -5.11 -6.18
N ALA A 168 -11.59 -5.78 -5.98
CA ALA A 168 -12.92 -5.19 -6.17
C ALA A 168 -13.26 -4.07 -5.19
N ARG A 169 -12.45 -3.87 -4.14
CA ARG A 169 -12.63 -2.72 -3.26
C ARG A 169 -12.08 -1.47 -3.92
N PHE A 170 -10.97 -1.55 -4.66
CA PHE A 170 -10.31 -0.40 -5.31
C PHE A 170 -11.21 0.19 -6.39
N ASP A 171 -11.13 1.51 -6.57
CA ASP A 171 -11.88 2.26 -7.59
C ASP A 171 -11.37 1.92 -9.00
N ASP A 172 -10.05 1.78 -9.14
CA ASP A 172 -9.41 1.27 -10.35
C ASP A 172 -8.20 0.39 -10.01
N TRP A 173 -7.96 -0.64 -10.81
CA TRP A 173 -6.78 -1.48 -10.63
C TRP A 173 -6.28 -2.07 -11.95
N THR A 174 -4.97 -2.27 -12.02
CA THR A 174 -4.34 -3.11 -13.05
C THR A 174 -3.47 -4.18 -12.40
N LEU A 175 -3.31 -5.31 -13.09
CA LEU A 175 -2.39 -6.37 -12.70
C LEU A 175 -1.57 -6.78 -13.91
N THR A 176 -0.25 -6.58 -13.83
CA THR A 176 0.67 -6.76 -14.95
C THR A 176 1.88 -7.60 -14.55
N HIS A 177 2.24 -8.54 -15.42
CA HIS A 177 3.49 -9.27 -15.30
C HIS A 177 4.67 -8.38 -15.68
N VAL A 178 5.71 -8.37 -14.86
CA VAL A 178 6.98 -7.68 -15.14
C VAL A 178 8.16 -8.66 -15.08
N PRO A 179 9.27 -8.41 -15.79
CA PRO A 179 10.49 -9.19 -15.61
C PRO A 179 11.00 -9.13 -14.16
N ARG A 180 11.62 -10.20 -13.66
CA ARG A 180 12.17 -10.29 -12.30
C ARG A 180 13.14 -9.15 -11.96
N GLU A 181 13.92 -8.70 -12.93
CA GLU A 181 14.82 -7.53 -12.81
C GLU A 181 14.11 -6.21 -12.49
N ILE A 182 12.81 -6.11 -12.77
CA ILE A 182 11.96 -4.98 -12.33
C ILE A 182 11.36 -5.23 -10.94
N ASN A 183 11.19 -6.49 -10.54
CA ASN A 183 10.62 -6.90 -9.26
C ASN A 183 11.68 -7.14 -8.16
N GLU A 184 12.95 -6.81 -8.43
CA GLU A 184 14.11 -7.17 -7.59
C GLU A 184 13.90 -6.79 -6.12
N ARG A 185 13.35 -5.60 -5.85
CA ARG A 185 13.15 -5.14 -4.48
C ARG A 185 12.17 -6.01 -3.68
N ALA A 186 11.07 -6.44 -4.29
CA ALA A 186 10.09 -7.30 -3.62
C ALA A 186 10.66 -8.71 -3.40
N ASP A 187 11.39 -9.24 -4.39
CA ASP A 187 12.12 -10.53 -4.29
C ASP A 187 13.16 -10.50 -3.16
N GLU A 188 13.97 -9.43 -3.08
CA GLU A 188 14.93 -9.22 -1.98
C GLU A 188 14.23 -9.28 -0.62
N LEU A 189 13.17 -8.50 -0.42
CA LEU A 189 12.43 -8.44 0.86
C LEU A 189 11.84 -9.80 1.25
N ALA A 190 11.34 -10.58 0.29
CA ALA A 190 10.81 -11.92 0.53
C ALA A 190 11.92 -12.90 0.94
N ASN A 191 13.10 -12.83 0.30
CA ASN A 191 14.23 -13.69 0.62
C ASN A 191 14.90 -13.31 1.94
N ASP A 192 15.07 -12.02 2.23
CA ASP A 192 15.62 -11.51 3.49
C ASP A 192 14.76 -12.00 4.67
N ALA A 193 13.43 -11.94 4.55
CA ALA A 193 12.53 -12.47 5.56
C ALA A 193 12.69 -13.99 5.80
N LEU A 194 13.17 -14.76 4.81
CA LEU A 194 13.49 -16.19 4.95
C LEU A 194 14.89 -16.49 5.50
N ASP A 195 15.77 -15.49 5.53
CA ASP A 195 17.16 -15.60 5.98
C ASP A 195 17.39 -15.07 7.40
N ASP A 196 16.54 -14.16 7.87
CA ASP A 196 16.49 -13.76 9.27
C ASP A 196 15.97 -14.92 10.14
N ASP A 197 16.87 -15.77 10.66
CA ASP A 197 16.67 -16.83 11.67
C ASP A 197 17.60 -16.64 12.88
#